data_AF-A0A939VBU6-F1
#
_entry.id   AF-A0A939VBU6-F1
#
_cell.length_a   1.000
_cell.length_b   1.000
_cell.length_c   1.000
_cell.angle_alpha   90.00
_cell.angle_beta   90.00
_cell.angle_gamma   90.00
#
_symmetry.space_group_name_H-M   'P 1'
#
loop_
_entity.id
_entity.type
_entity.pdbx_description
1 polymer ?
#
loop_
_entity_poly.entity_id
_entity_poly.type
_entity_poly.pdbx_seq_one_letter_code
_entity_poly.pdbx_strand_id
1 'polypeptide(L)'
;MKNLLKVLIDYLRFLSYDSNWERTLFDNVTGGYLVTSLLRIQEANKSKNNLMIYLKEQKMCRKLVSFGFQIEHLYEVPGVSSPDIAVKRHGCIVKIGGRLAELKQLSSSNKIYNEGKNAKYNKKADLIIFEFTKQSSGIFREIGRLTGIGIHGYYYYTDSKTYYAF
;
A
#
# COMPACT_ATOMS: atom_id res chain seq x y z
N MET A 1 -0.59 9.81 -27.14
CA MET A 1 0.84 9.44 -27.17
C MET A 1 1.55 9.55 -25.82
N LYS A 2 1.49 10.67 -25.07
CA LYS A 2 2.23 10.83 -23.80
C LYS A 2 1.91 9.79 -22.70
N ASN A 3 0.71 9.21 -22.68
CA ASN A 3 0.32 8.21 -21.67
C ASN A 3 0.95 6.83 -21.95
N LEU A 4 0.94 6.38 -23.21
CA LEU A 4 1.45 5.06 -23.61
C LEU A 4 2.95 4.89 -23.31
N LEU A 5 3.75 5.93 -23.57
CA LEU A 5 5.19 5.91 -23.28
C LEU A 5 5.47 5.79 -21.77
N LYS A 6 4.66 6.46 -20.92
CA LYS A 6 4.82 6.36 -19.46
C LYS A 6 4.47 4.97 -18.95
N VAL A 7 3.37 4.39 -19.44
CA VAL A 7 2.98 3.02 -19.09
C VAL A 7 4.07 2.03 -19.53
N LEU A 8 4.66 2.21 -20.72
CA LEU A 8 5.77 1.38 -21.17
C LEU A 8 7.00 1.50 -20.25
N ILE A 9 7.36 2.71 -19.83
CA ILE A 9 8.44 2.93 -18.86
C ILE A 9 8.17 2.19 -17.56
N ASP A 10 6.94 2.25 -17.06
CA ASP A 10 6.56 1.54 -15.83
C ASP A 10 6.54 0.02 -15.99
N TYR A 11 6.17 -0.48 -17.17
CA TYR A 11 6.28 -1.89 -17.50
C TYR A 11 7.74 -2.35 -17.50
N LEU A 12 8.65 -1.57 -18.09
CA LEU A 12 10.08 -1.87 -18.05
C LEU A 12 10.63 -1.85 -16.61
N ARG A 13 10.15 -0.93 -15.75
CA ARG A 13 10.50 -0.94 -14.32
C ARG A 13 9.99 -2.19 -13.63
N PHE A 14 8.74 -2.59 -13.88
CA PHE A 14 8.18 -3.83 -13.36
C PHE A 14 9.01 -5.04 -13.79
N LEU A 15 9.50 -5.09 -15.03
CA LEU A 15 10.39 -6.14 -15.51
C LEU A 15 11.81 -6.08 -14.92
N SER A 16 12.27 -4.89 -14.49
CA SER A 16 13.63 -4.70 -13.97
C SER A 16 13.88 -5.27 -12.58
N TYR A 17 12.83 -5.68 -11.85
CA TYR A 17 13.02 -6.36 -10.57
C TYR A 17 13.75 -7.69 -10.76
N ASP A 18 14.72 -7.93 -9.88
CA ASP A 18 15.57 -9.11 -9.90
C ASP A 18 14.86 -10.37 -9.36
N SER A 19 15.61 -11.45 -9.19
CA SER A 19 15.10 -12.73 -8.71
C SER A 19 14.62 -12.74 -7.25
N ASN A 20 14.82 -11.66 -6.47
CA ASN A 20 14.35 -11.58 -5.09
C ASN A 20 12.87 -11.14 -4.99
N TRP A 21 12.24 -10.85 -6.13
CA TRP A 21 10.88 -10.33 -6.21
C TRP A 21 10.01 -11.19 -7.13
N GLU A 22 8.81 -11.49 -6.67
CA GLU A 22 7.74 -11.97 -7.53
C GLU A 22 7.05 -10.80 -8.22
N ARG A 23 6.97 -10.86 -9.54
CA ARG A 23 6.24 -9.90 -10.38
C ARG A 23 4.76 -10.27 -10.43
N THR A 24 4.00 -9.86 -9.40
CA THR A 24 2.64 -10.34 -9.13
C THR A 24 1.56 -9.78 -10.05
N LEU A 25 1.59 -8.47 -10.38
CA LEU A 25 0.54 -7.82 -11.17
C LEU A 25 1.08 -6.57 -11.88
N PHE A 26 0.63 -6.35 -13.11
CA PHE A 26 0.82 -5.09 -13.84
C PHE A 26 -0.51 -4.68 -14.50
N ASP A 27 -0.88 -3.40 -14.38
CA ASP A 27 -2.06 -2.82 -14.99
C ASP A 27 -1.67 -1.98 -16.22
N ASN A 28 -1.99 -2.48 -17.41
CA ASN A 28 -1.69 -1.85 -18.69
C ASN A 28 -2.44 -0.54 -18.95
N VAL A 29 -3.48 -0.24 -18.18
CA VAL A 29 -4.28 1.00 -18.32
C VAL A 29 -3.69 2.09 -17.44
N THR A 30 -3.38 1.76 -16.19
CA THR A 30 -2.96 2.75 -15.19
C THR A 30 -1.45 2.87 -15.03
N GLY A 31 -0.68 1.87 -15.49
CA GLY A 31 0.76 1.75 -15.21
C GLY A 31 1.07 1.43 -13.75
N GLY A 32 0.04 1.08 -12.95
CA GLY A 32 0.21 0.54 -11.61
C GLY A 32 0.77 -0.88 -11.66
N TYR A 33 1.53 -1.27 -10.65
CA TYR A 33 2.05 -2.62 -10.56
C TYR A 33 2.30 -3.05 -9.12
N LEU A 34 2.34 -4.35 -8.91
CA LEU A 34 2.68 -4.98 -7.65
C LEU A 34 3.80 -5.99 -7.87
N VAL A 35 4.86 -5.81 -7.10
CA VAL A 35 5.88 -6.82 -6.89
C VAL A 35 5.93 -7.18 -5.41
N THR A 36 6.19 -8.44 -5.11
CA THR A 36 6.21 -8.95 -3.73
C THR A 36 7.56 -9.59 -3.44
N SER A 37 8.19 -9.24 -2.33
CA SER A 37 9.43 -9.87 -1.91
C SER A 37 9.23 -11.38 -1.73
N LEU A 38 10.15 -12.20 -2.26
CA LEU A 38 10.07 -13.66 -2.07
C LEU A 38 10.12 -14.05 -0.59
N LEU A 39 10.83 -13.29 0.25
CA LEU A 39 10.85 -13.51 1.69
C LEU A 39 9.47 -13.26 2.34
N ARG A 40 8.70 -12.28 1.84
CA ARG A 40 7.33 -12.04 2.31
C ARG A 40 6.42 -13.22 1.99
N ILE A 41 6.56 -13.80 0.80
CA ILE A 41 5.80 -14.99 0.39
C ILE A 41 6.18 -16.20 1.24
N GLN A 42 7.47 -16.40 1.50
CA GLN A 42 7.95 -17.47 2.37
C GLN A 42 7.38 -17.32 3.80
N GLU A 43 7.38 -16.10 4.36
CA GLU A 43 6.81 -15.82 5.68
C GLU A 43 5.30 -16.07 5.74
N ALA A 44 4.57 -15.70 4.69
CA ALA A 44 3.14 -15.94 4.57
C ALA A 44 2.81 -17.44 4.69
N ASN A 45 3.66 -18.30 4.12
CA ASN A 45 3.45 -19.75 4.11
C ASN A 45 3.82 -20.46 5.43
N LYS A 46 4.40 -19.76 6.42
CA LYS A 46 4.79 -20.37 7.70
C LYS A 46 3.60 -20.71 8.60
N SER A 47 2.47 -20.01 8.47
CA SER A 47 1.28 -20.29 9.28
C SER A 47 0.00 -19.80 8.61
N LYS A 48 -1.15 -20.40 9.00
CA LYS A 48 -2.46 -19.93 8.53
C LYS A 48 -2.70 -18.45 8.86
N ASN A 49 -2.22 -17.99 10.02
CA ASN A 49 -2.36 -16.60 10.43
C ASN A 49 -1.56 -15.66 9.53
N ASN A 50 -0.29 -15.99 9.26
CA ASN A 50 0.56 -15.20 8.36
C ASN A 50 -0.02 -15.16 6.95
N LEU A 51 -0.56 -16.29 6.47
CA LEU A 51 -1.23 -16.36 5.18
C LEU A 51 -2.46 -15.44 5.12
N MET A 52 -3.29 -15.42 6.16
CA MET A 52 -4.45 -14.52 6.20
C MET A 52 -4.06 -13.04 6.17
N ILE A 53 -3.02 -12.66 6.92
CA ILE A 53 -2.48 -11.29 6.92
C ILE A 53 -1.98 -10.94 5.52
N TYR A 54 -1.14 -11.80 4.93
CA TYR A 54 -0.60 -11.64 3.59
C TYR A 54 -1.71 -11.49 2.53
N LEU A 55 -2.74 -12.33 2.55
CA LEU A 55 -3.85 -12.27 1.60
C LEU A 55 -4.66 -10.98 1.73
N LYS A 56 -4.82 -10.47 2.96
CA LYS A 56 -5.49 -9.20 3.23
C LYS A 56 -4.70 -8.02 2.66
N GLU A 57 -3.39 -7.98 2.91
CA GLU A 57 -2.50 -6.97 2.34
C GLU A 57 -2.46 -7.06 0.81
N GLN A 58 -2.32 -8.26 0.26
CA GLN A 58 -2.37 -8.50 -1.19
C GLN A 58 -3.64 -7.96 -1.84
N LYS A 59 -4.80 -8.16 -1.20
CA LYS A 59 -6.07 -7.59 -1.67
C LYS A 59 -5.99 -6.05 -1.73
N MET A 60 -5.46 -5.42 -0.69
CA MET A 60 -5.28 -3.96 -0.65
C MET A 60 -4.30 -3.48 -1.73
N CYS A 61 -3.13 -4.14 -1.85
CA CYS A 61 -2.12 -3.83 -2.86
C CYS A 61 -2.69 -3.90 -4.28
N ARG A 62 -3.44 -4.95 -4.62
CA ARG A 62 -4.10 -5.09 -5.93
C ARG A 62 -5.11 -3.98 -6.19
N LYS A 63 -5.84 -3.54 -5.17
CA LYS A 63 -6.75 -2.38 -5.30
C LYS A 63 -5.97 -1.09 -5.57
N LEU A 64 -4.85 -0.87 -4.87
CA LEU A 64 -3.98 0.28 -5.11
C LEU A 64 -3.38 0.25 -6.53
N VAL A 65 -3.02 -0.92 -7.05
CA VAL A 65 -2.58 -1.07 -8.45
C VAL A 65 -3.65 -0.57 -9.42
N SER A 66 -4.92 -0.92 -9.20
CA SER A 66 -6.02 -0.42 -10.04
C SER A 66 -6.24 1.10 -9.97
N PHE A 67 -5.66 1.76 -8.97
CA PHE A 67 -5.63 3.21 -8.83
C PHE A 67 -4.36 3.86 -9.42
N GLY A 68 -3.49 3.07 -10.08
CA GLY A 68 -2.24 3.52 -10.67
C GLY A 68 -1.06 3.64 -9.69
N PHE A 69 -1.16 2.99 -8.52
CA PHE A 69 -0.02 2.91 -7.61
C PHE A 69 0.94 1.79 -8.02
N GLN A 70 2.21 2.04 -7.74
CA GLN A 70 3.32 1.12 -7.92
C GLN A 70 3.76 0.67 -6.53
N ILE A 71 3.69 -0.63 -6.28
CA ILE A 71 3.76 -1.22 -4.95
C ILE A 71 4.88 -2.25 -4.91
N GLU A 72 5.79 -2.06 -3.96
CA GLU A 72 6.74 -3.07 -3.50
C GLU A 72 6.19 -3.61 -2.17
N HIS A 73 5.72 -4.86 -2.14
CA HIS A 73 5.23 -5.51 -0.93
C HIS A 73 6.40 -6.13 -0.18
N LEU A 74 6.70 -5.55 0.98
CA LEU A 74 7.95 -5.75 1.70
C LEU A 74 7.88 -6.99 2.61
N TYR A 75 9.05 -7.51 2.94
CA TYR A 75 9.21 -8.49 4.00
C TYR A 75 9.26 -7.78 5.36
N GLU A 76 8.45 -8.25 6.31
CA GLU A 76 8.52 -7.84 7.70
C GLU A 76 9.46 -8.78 8.45
N VAL A 77 10.55 -8.23 9.00
CA VAL A 77 11.51 -9.01 9.78
C VAL A 77 10.89 -9.33 11.14
N PRO A 78 10.83 -10.60 11.57
CA PRO A 78 10.26 -10.97 12.88
C PRO A 78 10.88 -10.18 14.03
N GLY A 79 10.03 -9.59 14.87
CA GLY A 79 10.46 -8.77 16.01
C GLY A 79 10.85 -7.33 15.66
N VAL A 80 10.87 -6.96 14.37
CA VAL A 80 11.13 -5.60 13.91
C VAL A 80 9.85 -5.03 13.33
N SER A 81 9.30 -4.00 13.97
CA SER A 81 8.13 -3.31 13.44
C SER A 81 8.51 -2.52 12.19
N SER A 82 8.00 -2.94 11.04
CA SER A 82 8.27 -2.27 9.75
C SER A 82 7.00 -1.96 8.97
N PRO A 83 7.06 -1.02 8.02
CA PRO A 83 5.97 -0.75 7.08
C PRO A 83 5.73 -1.93 6.15
N ASP A 84 4.47 -2.11 5.73
CA ASP A 84 4.07 -3.25 4.90
C ASP A 84 4.53 -3.11 3.45
N ILE A 85 4.57 -1.88 2.93
CA ILE A 85 4.87 -1.62 1.51
C ILE A 85 5.79 -0.40 1.31
N ALA A 86 6.44 -0.34 0.15
CA ALA A 86 6.89 0.92 -0.42
C ALA A 86 6.01 1.28 -1.62
N VAL A 87 5.52 2.53 -1.67
CA VAL A 87 4.52 2.98 -2.65
C VAL A 87 4.95 4.22 -3.42
N LYS A 88 4.66 4.21 -4.72
CA LYS A 88 4.87 5.32 -5.67
C LYS A 88 3.60 5.49 -6.51
N ARG A 89 3.41 6.67 -7.09
CA ARG A 89 2.38 6.91 -8.11
C ARG A 89 2.98 6.83 -9.50
N HIS A 90 2.16 6.42 -10.47
CA HIS A 90 2.48 6.52 -11.89
C HIS A 90 3.07 7.88 -12.26
N GLY A 91 4.17 7.88 -13.02
CA GLY A 91 4.85 9.09 -13.45
C GLY A 91 5.89 9.67 -12.48
N CYS A 92 6.14 9.03 -11.33
CA CYS A 92 7.32 9.36 -10.51
C CYS A 92 8.63 8.94 -11.22
N ILE A 93 9.67 9.77 -11.06
CA ILE A 93 10.99 9.60 -11.73
C ILE A 93 11.97 8.76 -10.88
N VAL A 94 11.67 8.51 -9.59
CA VAL A 94 12.53 7.70 -8.71
C VAL A 94 12.54 6.25 -9.18
N LYS A 95 13.75 5.69 -9.42
CA LYS A 95 13.95 4.38 -10.03
C LYS A 95 13.43 3.22 -9.17
N ILE A 96 13.78 3.16 -7.88
CA ILE A 96 13.45 2.07 -6.94
C ILE A 96 13.31 2.69 -5.53
N GLY A 97 12.42 2.16 -4.69
CA GLY A 97 12.11 2.75 -3.38
C GLY A 97 11.00 3.80 -3.47
N GLY A 98 9.83 3.43 -2.96
CA GLY A 98 8.70 4.34 -2.76
C GLY A 98 8.71 4.97 -1.37
N ARG A 99 7.68 5.76 -1.06
CA ARG A 99 7.40 6.15 0.33
C ARG A 99 6.97 4.91 1.11
N LEU A 100 7.47 4.73 2.32
CA LEU A 100 7.09 3.60 3.14
C LEU A 100 5.67 3.78 3.68
N ALA A 101 4.85 2.74 3.60
CA ALA A 101 3.46 2.82 4.00
C ALA A 101 2.97 1.63 4.80
N GLU A 102 2.09 1.93 5.75
CA GLU A 102 1.31 0.95 6.50
C GLU A 102 -0.08 0.76 5.87
N LEU A 103 -0.54 -0.49 5.77
CA LEU A 103 -1.86 -0.85 5.28
C LEU A 103 -2.80 -1.16 6.44
N LYS A 104 -3.99 -0.55 6.44
CA LYS A 104 -5.05 -0.87 7.42
C LYS A 104 -6.42 -0.96 6.78
N GLN A 105 -7.03 -2.13 6.87
CA GLN A 105 -8.44 -2.28 6.58
C GLN A 105 -9.25 -2.25 7.88
N LEU A 106 -10.20 -1.31 7.96
CA LEU A 106 -11.03 -1.04 9.12
C LEU A 106 -12.52 -1.01 8.74
N SER A 107 -13.38 -1.48 9.64
CA SER A 107 -14.85 -1.40 9.49
C SER A 107 -15.48 -0.29 10.33
N SER A 108 -14.68 0.43 11.12
CA SER A 108 -15.10 1.45 12.08
C SER A 108 -14.03 2.52 12.26
N SER A 109 -14.46 3.73 12.63
CA SER A 109 -13.59 4.87 12.88
C SER A 109 -12.75 4.74 14.15
N ASN A 110 -13.13 3.88 15.11
CA ASN A 110 -12.57 3.89 16.46
C ASN A 110 -11.06 3.63 16.55
N LYS A 111 -10.48 2.97 15.53
CA LYS A 111 -9.06 2.63 15.49
C LYS A 111 -8.21 3.56 14.61
N ILE A 112 -8.83 4.42 13.80
CA ILE A 112 -8.13 5.21 12.77
C ILE A 112 -6.98 6.01 13.38
N TYR A 113 -7.26 6.80 14.43
CA TYR A 113 -6.27 7.67 15.04
C TYR A 113 -5.09 6.88 15.64
N ASN A 114 -5.37 5.79 16.36
CA ASN A 114 -4.35 4.98 17.01
C ASN A 114 -3.49 4.22 15.99
N GLU A 115 -4.10 3.67 14.94
CA GLU A 115 -3.36 3.00 13.86
C GLU A 115 -2.47 4.00 13.10
N GLY A 116 -2.95 5.22 12.85
CA GLY A 116 -2.15 6.28 12.24
C GLY A 116 -0.93 6.65 13.07
N LYS A 117 -1.11 6.85 14.39
CA LYS A 117 0.02 7.07 15.31
C LYS A 117 0.99 5.88 15.33
N ASN A 118 0.48 4.65 15.37
CA ASN A 118 1.31 3.45 15.36
C ASN A 118 2.15 3.37 14.08
N ALA A 119 1.54 3.62 12.92
CA ALA A 119 2.25 3.66 11.64
C ALA A 119 3.39 4.67 11.64
N LYS A 120 3.14 5.91 12.09
CA LYS A 120 4.15 6.97 12.09
C LYS A 120 5.26 6.74 13.12
N TYR A 121 4.88 6.50 14.38
CA TYR A 121 5.81 6.57 15.50
C TYR A 121 6.53 5.24 15.76
N ASN A 122 5.85 4.11 15.57
CA ASN A 122 6.41 2.79 15.85
C ASN A 122 6.96 2.14 14.58
N LYS A 123 6.15 2.09 13.52
CA LYS A 123 6.56 1.48 12.24
C LYS A 123 7.38 2.40 11.35
N LYS A 124 7.54 3.68 11.71
CA LYS A 124 8.30 4.68 10.93
C LYS A 124 7.82 4.81 9.48
N ALA A 125 6.53 4.61 9.23
CA ALA A 125 5.94 4.80 7.91
C ALA A 125 5.87 6.30 7.55
N ASP A 126 6.07 6.60 6.27
CA ASP A 126 5.91 7.93 5.71
C ASP A 126 4.44 8.29 5.50
N LEU A 127 3.59 7.27 5.35
CA LEU A 127 2.16 7.40 5.14
C LEU A 127 1.40 6.17 5.65
N ILE A 128 0.10 6.33 5.86
CA ILE A 128 -0.82 5.24 6.16
C ILE A 128 -1.90 5.15 5.07
N ILE A 129 -2.25 3.94 4.66
CA ILE A 129 -3.30 3.69 3.69
C ILE A 129 -4.44 2.93 4.35
N PHE A 130 -5.61 3.54 4.37
CA PHE A 130 -6.81 2.91 4.90
C PHE A 130 -7.73 2.35 3.81
N GLU A 131 -8.16 1.09 3.98
CA GLU A 131 -9.37 0.58 3.36
C GLU A 131 -10.51 0.61 4.38
N PHE A 132 -11.61 1.27 4.06
CA PHE A 132 -12.81 1.26 4.88
C PHE A 132 -13.87 0.33 4.27
N THR A 133 -14.33 -0.66 5.05
CA THR A 133 -15.38 -1.58 4.60
C THR A 133 -16.79 -1.03 4.80
N LYS A 134 -16.94 0.06 5.57
CA LYS A 134 -18.21 0.76 5.82
C LYS A 134 -17.98 2.28 5.85
N GLN A 135 -18.96 3.03 5.33
CA GLN A 135 -18.96 4.49 5.46
C GLN A 135 -19.43 4.90 6.86
N SER A 136 -18.84 5.96 7.39
CA SER A 136 -19.18 6.53 8.70
C SER A 136 -18.72 7.99 8.75
N SER A 137 -19.55 8.87 9.31
CA SER A 137 -19.19 10.27 9.55
C SER A 137 -17.98 10.42 10.49
N GLY A 138 -17.80 9.46 11.41
CA GLY A 138 -16.66 9.42 12.32
C GLY A 138 -15.31 9.27 11.61
N ILE A 139 -15.28 8.69 10.40
CA ILE A 139 -14.05 8.51 9.61
C ILE A 139 -13.40 9.86 9.30
N PHE A 140 -14.18 10.81 8.79
CA PHE A 140 -13.67 12.13 8.42
C PHE A 140 -13.10 12.89 9.62
N ARG A 141 -13.76 12.77 10.78
CA ARG A 141 -13.26 13.36 12.03
C ARG A 141 -11.92 12.78 12.44
N GLU A 142 -11.76 11.46 12.44
CA GLU A 142 -10.50 10.84 12.84
C GLU A 142 -9.38 11.07 11.82
N ILE A 143 -9.71 11.14 10.52
CA ILE A 143 -8.77 11.57 9.48
C ILE A 143 -8.29 13.00 9.74
N GLY A 144 -9.21 13.94 10.01
CA GLY A 144 -8.84 15.33 10.34
C GLY A 144 -7.95 15.45 11.58
N ARG A 145 -8.11 14.55 12.56
CA ARG A 145 -7.21 14.49 13.72
C ARG A 145 -5.80 14.02 13.35
N LEU A 146 -5.67 13.08 12.41
CA LEU A 146 -4.36 12.62 11.92
C LEU A 146 -3.64 13.72 11.14
N THR A 147 -4.34 14.41 10.24
CA THR A 147 -3.75 15.51 9.47
C THR A 147 -3.32 16.66 10.36
N GLY A 148 -4.11 16.98 11.39
CA GLY A 148 -3.78 17.99 12.40
C GLY A 148 -2.48 17.74 13.18
N ILE A 149 -1.97 16.50 13.17
CA ILE A 149 -0.69 16.14 13.79
C ILE A 149 0.38 15.75 12.75
N GLY A 150 0.19 16.11 11.48
CA GLY A 150 1.17 15.86 10.40
C GLY A 150 1.27 14.42 9.93
N ILE A 151 0.24 13.59 10.18
CA ILE A 151 0.15 12.23 9.64
C ILE A 151 -0.70 12.28 8.37
N HIS A 152 -0.08 11.91 7.25
CA HIS A 152 -0.69 11.93 5.93
C HIS A 152 -0.91 10.52 5.40
N GLY A 153 -1.82 10.40 4.44
CA GLY A 153 -2.18 9.10 3.93
C GLY A 153 -3.13 9.12 2.75
N TYR A 154 -3.59 7.93 2.43
CA TYR A 154 -4.68 7.72 1.48
C TYR A 154 -5.77 6.88 2.13
N TYR A 155 -7.01 7.05 1.69
CA TYR A 155 -8.05 6.10 2.02
C TYR A 155 -8.97 5.81 0.84
N TYR A 156 -9.60 4.65 0.86
CA TYR A 156 -10.64 4.27 -0.06
C TYR A 156 -11.67 3.37 0.62
N TYR A 157 -12.86 3.27 0.04
CA TYR A 157 -13.84 2.27 0.45
C TYR A 157 -13.69 1.01 -0.40
N THR A 158 -13.94 -0.18 0.15
CA THR A 158 -13.72 -1.48 -0.54
C THR A 158 -14.28 -1.50 -1.97
N ASP A 159 -15.51 -1.02 -2.15
CA ASP A 159 -16.22 -1.04 -3.44
C ASP A 159 -16.00 0.23 -4.29
N SER A 160 -15.21 1.18 -3.80
CA SER A 160 -14.90 2.42 -4.50
C SER A 160 -14.00 2.20 -5.70
N LYS A 161 -14.22 2.97 -6.77
CA LYS A 161 -13.29 3.08 -7.92
C LYS A 161 -12.29 4.23 -7.77
N THR A 162 -12.36 4.94 -6.65
CA THR A 162 -11.50 6.08 -6.34
C THR A 162 -10.94 6.00 -4.93
N TYR A 163 -9.96 6.84 -4.65
CA TYR A 163 -9.30 7.01 -3.37
C TYR A 163 -9.10 8.50 -3.09
N TYR A 164 -8.82 8.82 -1.85
CA TYR A 164 -8.71 10.19 -1.35
C TYR A 164 -7.40 10.34 -0.59
N ALA A 165 -6.74 11.48 -0.75
CA ALA A 165 -5.58 11.85 0.05
C ALA A 165 -6.02 12.65 1.28
N PHE A 166 -5.24 12.58 2.34
CA PHE A 166 -5.38 13.42 3.54
C PHE A 166 -4.00 13.75 4.12
#